data_AF-A0A4Y6I9E6-F1
#
_entry.id   AF-A0A4Y6I9E6-F1
#
_cell.length_a   1.000
_cell.length_b   1.000
_cell.length_c   1.000
_cell.angle_alpha   90.00
_cell.angle_beta   90.00
_cell.angle_gamma   90.00
#
_symmetry.space_group_name_H-M   'P 1'
#
loop_
_entity.id
_entity.type
_entity.pdbx_description
1 polymer ?
#
loop_
_entity_poly.entity_id
_entity_poly.type
_entity_poly.pdbx_seq_one_letter_code
_entity_poly.pdbx_strand_id
1 'polypeptide(L)'
;MFKQLLIFVGVLLLSGCSQPSQWTLFYYPGVAAAPSVIEAKAKAIGGYYQTLEQCQSKGAGMLRISGQNLGVFVCALECEQTDSTVSCKQLNSSVI
;
A
#
# COMPACT_ATOMS: atom_id res chain seq x y z
N MET A 1 -19.37 36.01 26.50
CA MET A 1 -18.10 35.33 26.19
C MET A 1 -18.21 33.81 26.10
N PHE A 2 -18.91 33.11 27.01
CA PHE A 2 -18.98 31.63 27.02
C PHE A 2 -19.56 30.98 25.74
N LYS A 3 -20.53 31.64 25.10
CA LYS A 3 -21.22 31.14 23.90
C LYS A 3 -20.34 31.09 22.64
N GLN A 4 -19.29 31.91 22.54
CA GLN A 4 -18.35 31.85 21.41
C GLN A 4 -17.32 30.72 21.56
N LEU A 5 -16.98 30.34 22.80
CA LEU A 5 -16.03 29.27 23.09
C LEU A 5 -16.57 27.89 22.64
N LEU A 6 -17.87 27.65 22.84
CA LEU A 6 -18.54 26.39 22.45
C LEU A 6 -18.58 26.17 20.93
N ILE A 7 -18.68 27.26 20.15
CA ILE A 7 -18.71 27.18 18.68
C ILE A 7 -17.31 26.81 18.15
N PHE A 8 -16.26 27.37 18.74
CA PHE A 8 -14.88 27.08 18.34
C PHE A 8 -14.48 25.63 18.64
N VAL A 9 -14.92 25.09 19.78
CA VAL A 9 -14.71 23.66 20.13
C VAL A 9 -15.47 22.74 19.18
N GLY A 10 -16.67 23.11 18.75
CA GLY A 10 -17.45 22.34 17.77
C GLY A 10 -16.75 22.22 16.41
N VAL A 11 -16.15 23.31 15.90
CA VAL A 11 -15.48 23.33 14.59
C VAL A 11 -14.20 22.50 14.58
N LEU A 12 -13.46 22.43 15.69
CA LEU A 12 -12.25 21.59 15.80
C LEU A 12 -12.54 20.08 15.75
N LEU A 13 -13.77 19.67 16.08
CA LEU A 13 -14.20 18.27 16.04
C LEU A 13 -14.65 17.80 14.65
N LEU A 14 -14.72 18.71 13.66
CA LEU A 14 -15.05 18.39 12.26
C LEU A 14 -13.84 17.99 11.40
N SER A 15 -12.65 17.81 11.99
CA SER A 15 -11.53 17.19 11.26
C SER A 15 -11.87 15.72 10.99
N GLY A 16 -12.49 15.45 9.83
CA GLY A 16 -12.73 14.10 9.35
C GLY A 16 -11.42 13.34 9.16
N CYS A 17 -11.44 12.04 9.44
CA CYS A 17 -10.32 11.15 9.12
C CYS A 17 -10.17 11.11 7.60
N SER A 18 -9.15 11.78 7.05
CA SER A 18 -8.73 11.50 5.69
C SER A 18 -7.93 10.19 5.71
N GLN A 19 -8.34 9.22 4.89
CA GLN A 19 -7.51 8.05 4.67
C GLN A 19 -6.26 8.54 3.94
N PRO A 20 -5.05 8.39 4.51
CA PRO A 20 -3.83 8.78 3.81
C PRO A 20 -3.72 7.95 2.54
N SER A 21 -3.12 8.51 1.49
CA SER A 21 -2.80 7.74 0.29
C SER A 21 -1.92 6.54 0.68
N GLN A 22 -2.37 5.33 0.32
CA GLN A 22 -1.74 4.10 0.80
C GLN A 22 -1.05 3.37 -0.35
N TRP A 23 0.23 3.08 -0.16
CA TRP A 23 0.98 2.14 -0.97
C TRP A 23 0.81 0.74 -0.41
N THR A 24 0.55 -0.22 -1.28
CA THR A 24 0.43 -1.64 -0.98
C THR A 24 1.59 -2.37 -1.63
N LEU A 25 2.33 -3.14 -0.82
CA LEU A 25 3.43 -3.99 -1.29
C LEU A 25 2.89 -5.36 -1.65
N PHE A 26 2.98 -5.75 -2.91
CA PHE A 26 2.74 -7.10 -3.39
C PHE A 26 4.07 -7.84 -3.58
N TYR A 27 4.25 -8.98 -2.93
CA TYR A 27 5.46 -9.81 -3.01
C TYR A 27 5.15 -11.18 -3.60
N TYR A 28 5.95 -11.61 -4.57
CA TYR A 28 5.82 -12.88 -5.27
C TYR A 28 7.13 -13.67 -5.15
N PRO A 29 7.22 -14.64 -4.22
CA PRO A 29 8.40 -15.48 -4.06
C PRO A 29 8.52 -16.48 -5.21
N GLY A 30 9.76 -16.80 -5.62
CA GLY A 30 10.03 -17.92 -6.52
C GLY A 30 9.62 -17.69 -7.98
N VAL A 31 9.30 -16.46 -8.37
CA VAL A 31 8.97 -16.09 -9.76
C VAL A 31 9.89 -14.96 -10.25
N ALA A 32 10.24 -15.01 -11.54
CA ALA A 32 11.14 -14.04 -12.17
C ALA A 32 10.44 -12.75 -12.64
N ALA A 33 9.11 -12.77 -12.72
CA ALA A 33 8.31 -11.64 -13.18
C ALA A 33 6.99 -11.58 -12.42
N ALA A 34 6.53 -10.37 -12.13
CA ALA A 34 5.23 -10.17 -11.51
C ALA A 34 4.14 -10.52 -12.53
N PRO A 35 3.01 -11.12 -12.11
CA PRO A 35 1.89 -11.35 -13.00
C PRO A 35 1.38 -10.03 -13.58
N SER A 36 0.88 -10.07 -14.82
CA SER A 36 0.30 -8.89 -15.48
C SER A 36 -0.96 -8.36 -14.80
N VAL A 37 -1.60 -9.21 -13.98
CA VAL A 37 -2.78 -8.88 -13.17
C VAL A 37 -2.47 -9.17 -11.72
N ILE A 38 -2.73 -8.19 -10.85
CA ILE A 38 -2.67 -8.40 -9.40
C ILE A 38 -3.98 -9.08 -8.98
N GLU A 39 -3.88 -10.35 -8.61
CA GLU A 39 -5.02 -11.09 -8.08
C GLU A 39 -5.35 -10.64 -6.65
N ALA A 40 -6.64 -10.52 -6.31
CA ALA A 40 -7.09 -10.16 -4.97
C ALA A 40 -6.71 -11.20 -3.90
N LYS A 41 -6.44 -12.45 -4.33
CA LYS A 41 -5.98 -13.54 -3.46
C LYS A 41 -4.47 -13.61 -3.35
N ALA A 42 -3.71 -12.72 -3.98
CA ALA A 42 -2.29 -12.62 -3.69
C ALA A 42 -2.14 -12.47 -2.18
N LYS A 43 -1.56 -13.48 -1.51
CA LYS A 43 -1.23 -13.48 -0.07
C LYS A 43 -0.08 -12.51 0.22
N ALA A 44 -0.18 -11.34 -0.38
CA ALA A 44 0.87 -10.40 -0.65
C ALA A 44 0.48 -9.06 0.00
N ILE A 45 -0.20 -9.11 1.14
CA ILE A 45 -0.51 -7.90 1.91
C ILE A 45 0.63 -7.72 2.90
N GLY A 46 1.67 -7.02 2.45
CA GLY A 46 2.79 -6.63 3.28
C GLY A 46 2.52 -5.41 4.17
N GLY A 47 1.28 -4.91 4.25
CA GLY A 47 0.92 -3.69 4.97
C GLY A 47 0.77 -2.46 4.08
N TYR A 48 0.23 -1.38 4.66
CA TYR A 48 0.04 -0.09 4.02
C TYR A 48 1.23 0.82 4.33
N TYR A 49 1.79 1.48 3.32
CA TYR A 49 2.92 2.40 3.45
C TYR A 49 2.52 3.81 3.03
N GLN A 50 3.10 4.80 3.71
CA GLN A 50 2.79 6.21 3.41
C GLN A 50 3.56 6.72 2.19
N THR A 51 4.75 6.17 1.91
CA THR A 51 5.56 6.58 0.76
C THR A 51 5.99 5.38 -0.08
N LEU A 52 6.31 5.66 -1.36
CA LEU A 52 6.84 4.68 -2.29
C LEU A 52 8.14 4.06 -1.78
N GLU A 53 9.04 4.89 -1.22
CA GLU A 53 10.35 4.46 -0.72
C GLU A 53 10.22 3.48 0.44
N GLN A 54 9.24 3.69 1.33
CA GLN A 54 8.93 2.76 2.42
C GLN A 54 8.47 1.40 1.87
N CYS A 55 7.58 1.43 0.86
CA CYS A 55 7.12 0.21 0.19
C CYS A 55 8.29 -0.54 -0.48
N GLN A 56 9.13 0.16 -1.24
CA GLN A 56 10.27 -0.41 -1.95
C GLN A 56 11.32 -0.97 -0.98
N SER A 57 11.61 -0.25 0.09
CA SER A 57 12.56 -0.69 1.12
C SER A 57 12.10 -1.99 1.79
N LYS A 58 10.79 -2.12 2.06
CA LYS A 58 10.25 -3.37 2.61
C LYS A 58 10.24 -4.49 1.55
N GLY A 59 9.92 -4.20 0.30
CA GLY A 59 10.01 -5.16 -0.81
C GLY A 59 11.41 -5.73 -1.00
N ALA A 60 12.42 -4.85 -1.05
CA ALA A 60 13.84 -5.25 -1.12
C ALA A 60 14.28 -6.04 0.13
N GLY A 61 13.81 -5.62 1.32
CA GLY A 61 14.02 -6.36 2.56
C GLY A 61 13.45 -7.77 2.50
N MET A 62 12.21 -7.93 2.00
CA MET A 62 11.53 -9.21 1.83
C MET A 62 12.32 -10.13 0.88
N LEU A 63 12.79 -9.62 -0.25
CA LEU A 63 13.66 -10.38 -1.17
C LEU A 63 14.90 -10.89 -0.44
N ARG A 64 15.62 -9.99 0.25
CA ARG A 64 16.86 -10.32 0.96
C ARG A 64 16.67 -11.40 2.04
N ILE A 65 15.57 -11.36 2.80
CA ILE A 65 15.33 -12.33 3.89
C ILE A 65 14.65 -13.62 3.43
N SER A 66 14.03 -13.64 2.25
CA SER A 66 13.32 -14.82 1.74
C SER A 66 14.22 -16.06 1.57
N GLY A 67 15.54 -15.86 1.50
CA GLY A 67 16.51 -16.92 1.21
C GLY A 67 16.36 -17.48 -0.21
N GLN A 68 15.47 -16.91 -1.03
CA GLN A 68 15.27 -17.28 -2.42
C GLN A 68 16.07 -16.31 -3.30
N ASN A 69 16.85 -16.84 -4.24
CA ASN A 69 17.57 -16.04 -5.25
C ASN A 69 16.63 -15.54 -6.36
N LEU A 70 15.33 -15.79 -6.24
CA LEU A 70 14.33 -15.46 -7.24
C LEU A 70 13.05 -14.96 -6.55
N GLY A 71 12.62 -13.77 -6.92
CA GLY A 71 11.37 -13.17 -6.45
C GLY A 71 11.24 -11.74 -6.97
N VAL A 72 10.02 -11.25 -6.97
CA VAL A 72 9.68 -9.91 -7.46
C VAL A 72 8.70 -9.24 -6.51
N PHE A 73 8.75 -7.91 -6.45
CA PHE A 73 7.76 -7.13 -5.71
C PHE A 73 7.22 -5.95 -6.53
N VAL A 74 5.98 -5.56 -6.21
CA VAL A 74 5.27 -4.44 -6.82
C VAL A 74 4.74 -3.55 -5.72
N CYS A 75 5.05 -2.27 -5.82
CA CYS A 75 4.46 -1.23 -4.99
C CYS A 75 3.33 -0.56 -5.76
N ALA A 76 2.13 -0.56 -5.20
CA ALA A 76 0.96 -0.03 -5.88
C ALA A 76 0.20 0.95 -5.02
N LEU A 77 -0.29 2.04 -5.60
CA LEU A 77 -0.93 3.14 -4.88
C LEU A 77 -2.45 3.07 -5.04
N GLU A 78 -3.17 3.30 -3.93
CA GLU A 78 -4.64 3.44 -3.91
C GLU A 78 -5.33 2.30 -4.65
N CYS A 79 -5.07 1.09 -4.17
CA CYS A 79 -5.63 -0.13 -4.73
C CYS A 79 -7.03 -0.41 -4.18
N GLU A 80 -7.96 -0.67 -5.07
CA GLU A 80 -9.31 -1.13 -4.78
C GLU A 80 -9.48 -2.57 -5.24
N GLN A 81 -10.17 -3.38 -4.44
CA GLN A 81 -10.50 -4.75 -4.81
C GLN A 81 -11.87 -4.77 -5.51
N THR A 82 -11.89 -5.25 -6.75
CA THR A 82 -13.13 -5.51 -7.48
C THR A 82 -13.22 -7.02 -7.73
N ASP A 83 -14.15 -7.67 -7.04
CA ASP A 83 -14.33 -9.12 -7.05
C ASP A 83 -13.04 -9.90 -6.68
N SER A 84 -12.30 -10.32 -7.70
CA SER A 84 -11.11 -11.18 -7.62
C SER A 84 -9.84 -10.52 -8.16
N THR A 85 -9.94 -9.27 -8.63
CA THR A 85 -8.80 -8.50 -9.14
C THR A 85 -8.60 -7.25 -8.29
N VAL A 86 -7.37 -6.77 -8.28
CA VAL A 86 -7.00 -5.50 -7.65
C VAL A 86 -6.72 -4.49 -8.74
N SER A 87 -7.43 -3.37 -8.71
CA SER A 87 -7.17 -2.21 -9.56
C SER A 87 -6.46 -1.16 -8.75
N CYS A 88 -5.34 -0.63 -9.24
CA CYS A 88 -4.55 0.38 -8.55
C CYS A 88 -4.38 1.60 -9.45
N LYS A 89 -4.38 2.80 -8.87
CA LYS A 89 -4.18 4.03 -9.64
C LYS A 89 -2.78 4.12 -10.23
N GLN A 90 -1.78 3.62 -9.50
CA GLN A 90 -0.39 3.62 -9.95
C GLN A 90 0.30 2.32 -9.53
N LEU A 91 1.16 1.83 -10.42
CA LEU A 91 2.00 0.66 -10.21
C LEU A 91 3.45 1.07 -10.37
N ASN A 92 4.30 0.64 -9.44
CA ASN A 92 5.74 0.75 -9.53
C ASN A 92 6.36 -0.61 -9.19
N SER A 93 6.75 -1.35 -10.22
CA SER A 93 7.41 -2.63 -10.11
C SER A 93 8.92 -2.46 -10.07
N SER A 94 9.59 -3.23 -9.21
CA SER A 94 11.05 -3.31 -9.20
C SER A 94 11.44 -4.78 -9.29
N VAL A 95 12.23 -5.09 -10.31
CA VAL A 95 12.82 -6.40 -10.56
C VAL A 95 14.31 -6.28 -10.22
N ILE A 96 14.84 -7.24 -9.45
CA ILE A 96 16.28 -7.40 -9.26
C ILE A 96 16.69 -8.66 -10.02
#